data_AF-Q89IW8-F1
#
_entry.id   AF-Q89IW8-F1
#
_cell.length_a   1.000
_cell.length_b   1.000
_cell.length_c   1.000
_cell.angle_alpha   90.00
_cell.angle_beta   90.00
_cell.angle_gamma   90.00
#
_symmetry.space_group_name_H-M   'P 1'
#
loop_
_entity.id
_entity.type
_entity.pdbx_description
1 polymer ?
#
loop_
_entity_poly.entity_id
_entity_poly.type
_entity_poly.pdbx_seq_one_letter_code
_entity_poly.pdbx_strand_id
1 'polypeptide(L)' 'MIEVLEGDKRPVAAVADHDEVRDVRRVEVLSDKTISMRMLFDPGHSLEERILREQFGY' A
#
# COMPACT_ATOMS: atom_id res chain seq x y z
N MET A 1 3.19 -4.55 11.92
CA MET A 1 3.01 -3.59 13.01
C MET A 1 4.15 -2.59 12.95
N ILE A 2 3.83 -1.31 13.03
CA ILE A 2 4.79 -0.20 12.95
C ILE A 2 4.66 0.61 14.24
N GLU A 3 5.79 0.89 14.88
CA GLU A 3 5.89 1.72 16.09
C GLU A 3 6.60 3.03 15.76
N VAL A 4 6.06 4.15 16.24
CA VAL A 4 6.58 5.50 15.94
C VAL A 4 7.58 5.90 17.01
N LEU A 5 8.83 6.07 16.58
CA LEU A 5 9.94 6.42 17.47
C LEU A 5 10.00 7.93 17.71
N GLU A 6 10.06 8.32 18.98
CA GLU A 6 10.11 9.73 19.40
C GLU A 6 8.98 10.58 18.77
N GLY A 7 7.74 10.10 18.81
CA GLY A 7 6.60 10.75 18.16
C GLY A 7 6.41 12.24 18.51
N ASP A 8 6.81 12.66 19.71
CA ASP A 8 6.76 14.07 20.12
C ASP A 8 7.75 14.96 19.36
N LYS A 9 8.88 14.40 18.92
CA LYS A 9 9.89 15.10 18.11
C LYS A 9 9.68 14.89 16.61
N ARG A 10 9.08 13.74 16.25
CA ARG A 10 8.90 13.26 14.89
C ARG A 10 7.46 12.76 14.73
N PRO A 11 6.48 13.68 14.63
CA PRO A 11 5.10 13.30 14.42
C PRO A 11 4.95 12.62 13.06
N VAL A 12 4.16 11.54 13.04
CA VAL A 12 3.88 10.72 11.86
C VAL A 12 2.38 10.66 11.65
N ALA A 13 1.95 10.73 10.38
CA ALA A 13 0.59 10.46 9.98
C ALA A 13 0.47 9.05 9.39
N ALA A 14 -0.65 8.38 9.66
CA ALA A 14 -1.06 7.18 8.95
C ALA A 14 -2.20 7.55 8.01
N VAL A 15 -2.08 7.19 6.73
CA VAL A 15 -3.05 7.53 5.69
C VAL A 15 -3.48 6.26 4.96
N ALA A 16 -4.78 6.10 4.74
CA ALA A 16 -5.38 5.05 3.94
C ALA A 16 -6.50 5.66 3.09
N ASP A 17 -6.32 5.64 1.76
CA ASP A 17 -7.22 6.30 0.80
C ASP A 17 -7.49 7.78 1.13
N HIS A 18 -8.66 8.07 1.70
CA HIS A 18 -9.09 9.41 2.13
C HIS A 18 -9.08 9.61 3.65
N ASP A 19 -8.75 8.57 4.41
CA ASP A 19 -8.71 8.62 5.87
C ASP A 19 -7.28 8.93 6.34
N GLU A 20 -7.14 9.94 7.18
CA GLU A 20 -5.87 10.38 7.77
C GLU A 20 -5.99 10.44 9.30
N VAL A 21 -5.02 9.85 9.98
CA VAL A 21 -4.83 9.98 11.44
C VAL A 21 -3.45 10.58 11.68
N ARG A 22 -3.39 11.67 12.44
CA ARG A 22 -2.15 12.36 12.82
C ARG A 22 -1.66 11.94 14.20
N ASP A 23 -0.38 12.23 14.46
CA ASP A 23 0.29 12.00 15.75
C ASP A 23 0.19 10.54 16.23
N VAL A 24 0.31 9.62 15.28
CA VAL A 24 0.13 8.19 15.52
C VAL A 24 1.31 7.65 16.33
N ARG A 25 1.04 6.78 17.31
CA ARG A 25 2.08 6.08 18.09
C ARG A 25 2.37 4.67 17.56
N ARG A 26 1.34 3.98 17.09
CA ARG A 26 1.41 2.61 16.60
C ARG A 26 0.41 2.39 15.47
N VAL A 27 0.81 1.61 14.46
CA VAL A 27 -0.03 1.20 13.34
C VAL A 27 -0.03 -0.32 13.22
N GLU A 28 -1.22 -0.90 13.15
CA GLU A 28 -1.43 -2.30 12.81
C GLU A 28 -2.04 -2.40 11.41
N VAL A 29 -1.50 -3.30 10.59
CA VAL A 29 -1.94 -3.52 9.22
C VAL A 29 -2.37 -4.97 9.12
N LEU A 30 -3.59 -5.18 8.65
CA LEU A 30 -4.21 -6.49 8.48
C LEU A 30 -4.73 -6.58 7.05
N SER A 31 -4.68 -7.79 6.48
CA SER A 31 -5.20 -8.05 5.14
C SER A 31 -6.10 -9.28 5.20
N ASP A 32 -7.30 -9.15 4.66
CA ASP A 32 -8.22 -10.26 4.50
C ASP A 32 -7.87 -11.04 3.22
N LYS A 33 -7.27 -12.21 3.40
CA LYS A 33 -6.85 -13.10 2.31
C LYS A 33 -8.02 -13.85 1.65
N THR A 34 -9.24 -13.72 2.17
CA THR A 34 -10.44 -14.32 1.57
C THR A 34 -11.01 -13.48 0.43
N ILE A 35 -10.65 -12.20 0.38
CA ILE A 35 -11.05 -11.28 -0.68
C ILE A 35 -10.13 -11.49 -1.88
N SER A 36 -10.71 -11.79 -3.04
CA SER A 36 -9.97 -11.91 -4.31
C SER A 36 -10.72 -11.21 -5.44
N MET A 37 -9.96 -10.70 -6.41
CA MET A 37 -10.47 -10.09 -7.63
C MET A 37 -10.01 -10.90 -8.84
N ARG A 38 -10.93 -11.12 -9.80
CA ARG A 38 -10.57 -11.65 -11.12
C ARG A 38 -10.24 -10.48 -12.05
N MET A 39 -8.97 -10.37 -12.41
CA MET A 39 -8.51 -9.42 -13.42
C MET A 39 -8.55 -10.10 -14.79
N LEU A 40 -9.11 -9.41 -15.78
CA LEU A 40 -9.13 -9.85 -17.18
C LEU A 40 -8.05 -9.09 -17.94
N PHE A 41 -7.33 -9.79 -18.81
CA PHE A 41 -6.31 -9.24 -19.69
C PHE A 41 -6.45 -9.83 -21.08
N ASP A 42 -6.05 -9.05 -22.08
CA ASP A 42 -6.06 -9.51 -23.47
C ASP A 42 -4.93 -10.53 -23.69
N PRO A 43 -5.17 -11.61 -24.46
CA PRO A 43 -4.13 -12.54 -24.85
C PRO A 43 -2.96 -11.81 -25.53
N GLY A 44 -1.73 -12.00 -25.03
CA GLY A 44 -0.53 -11.32 -25.53
C GLY A 44 -0.18 -9.99 -24.86
N HIS A 45 -0.99 -9.52 -23.91
CA HIS A 45 -0.72 -8.34 -23.08
C HIS A 45 -0.85 -8.70 -21.59
N SER A 46 0.17 -9.37 -21.06
CA SER A 46 0.15 -9.81 -19.66
C SER A 46 0.21 -8.61 -18.70
N LEU A 47 -0.48 -8.73 -17.57
CA LEU A 47 -0.40 -7.73 -16.50
C LEU A 47 1.04 -7.61 -15.96
N GLU A 48 1.77 -8.72 -15.89
CA GLU A 48 3.17 -8.75 -15.48
C GLU A 48 4.06 -7.89 -16.39
N GLU A 49 3.93 -8.01 -17.72
CA GLU A 49 4.67 -7.15 -18.65
C GLU A 49 4.31 -5.67 -18.48
N ARG A 50 3.03 -5.36 -18.22
CA ARG A 50 2.61 -3.97 -17.98
C ARG A 50 3.21 -3.42 -16.70
N ILE A 51 3.16 -4.17 -15.60
CA ILE A 51 3.74 -3.78 -14.31
C ILE A 51 5.25 -3.55 -14.46
N LEU A 52 5.96 -4.47 -15.12
CA LEU A 52 7.40 -4.33 -15.31
C LEU A 52 7.76 -3.09 -16.12
N ARG A 53 7.01 -2.80 -17.19
CA ARG A 53 7.21 -1.58 -18.01
C ARG A 53 6.92 -0.31 -17.21
N GLU A 54 5.85 -0.28 -16.41
CA GLU A 54 5.48 0.93 -15.64
C GLU A 54 6.45 1.19 -14.48
N GLN A 55 6.90 0.15 -13.78
CA GLN A 55 7.74 0.30 -12.58
C GLN A 55 9.23 0.46 -12.89
N PHE A 56 9.69 -0.08 -14.02
CA PHE A 56 11.13 -0.17 -14.35
C PHE A 56 11.48 0.27 -15.77
N GLY A 57 10.51 0.72 -16.57
CA GLY A 57 10.77 1.25 -17.90
C GLY A 57 11.39 2.66 -17.84
N TYR A 58 12.67 2.73 -17.50
CA TYR A 58 13.55 3.88 -17.77
C TYR A 58 14.96 3.40 -18.09
#